data_AF-A0A8R7Q5I1-F1
#
_entry.id   AF-A0A8R7Q5I1-F1
#
_cell.length_a   1.000
_cell.length_b   1.000
_cell.length_c   1.000
_cell.angle_alpha   90.00
_cell.angle_beta   90.00
_cell.angle_gamma   90.00
#
_symmetry.space_group_name_H-M   'P 1'
#
loop_
_entity.id
_entity.type
_entity.pdbx_description
1 polymer ?
#
loop_
_entity_poly.entity_id
_entity_poly.type
_entity_poly.pdbx_seq_one_letter_code
_entity_poly.pdbx_strand_id
1 'polypeptide(L)'
;MARLLLALVATTVLLLLAAAGGATAQQQQGCGNATFPAGRSFARCNTLPVLGASLYWTYHAANGTAELAFRAQSDATGWVAWGINPGGAGMAGGNVFVASPGGGGAVSVLTTILRTTSPALDNTTLSFAVPVPPTAEYAAGAYTIYVTVALPGNSTQQNTVWQAGPLSGGAIMAHRMSGPNLQSVKRQDFLSG
;
A
#
# COMPACT_ATOMS: atom_id res chain seq x y z
N MET A 1 55.03 63.89 -19.45
CA MET A 1 55.69 62.64 -19.04
C MET A 1 54.61 61.60 -18.82
N ALA A 2 54.87 60.38 -19.28
CA ALA A 2 53.94 59.27 -19.43
C ALA A 2 53.28 58.78 -18.13
N ARG A 3 52.07 58.20 -18.25
CA ARG A 3 51.69 56.82 -17.81
C ARG A 3 50.16 56.67 -17.94
N LEU A 4 49.64 56.01 -18.98
CA LEU A 4 49.52 54.56 -19.21
C LEU A 4 48.33 53.90 -18.45
N LEU A 5 47.27 53.62 -19.23
CA LEU A 5 46.37 52.43 -19.25
C LEU A 5 45.79 51.87 -17.93
N LEU A 6 44.46 51.70 -17.86
CA LEU A 6 43.81 50.39 -18.10
C LEU A 6 42.27 50.55 -18.05
N ALA A 7 41.59 50.06 -19.08
CA ALA A 7 40.15 49.86 -19.09
C ALA A 7 39.79 48.62 -18.28
N LEU A 8 38.71 48.68 -17.50
CA LEU A 8 37.96 47.49 -17.10
C LEU A 8 36.46 47.74 -17.28
N VAL A 9 35.98 47.23 -18.41
CA VAL A 9 34.58 46.92 -18.67
C VAL A 9 34.22 45.75 -17.75
N ALA A 10 33.42 45.98 -16.72
CA ALA A 10 32.86 44.90 -15.92
C ALA A 10 31.42 44.66 -16.42
N THR A 11 31.31 43.82 -17.44
CA THR A 11 30.05 43.20 -17.87
C THR A 11 29.52 42.32 -16.73
N THR A 12 28.44 42.74 -16.09
CA THR A 12 27.69 41.91 -15.14
C THR A 12 27.04 40.74 -15.89
N VAL A 13 27.68 39.57 -15.81
CA VAL A 13 27.12 38.29 -16.27
C VAL A 13 25.95 37.94 -15.35
N LEU A 14 24.72 37.99 -15.87
CA LEU A 14 23.53 37.50 -15.19
C LEU A 14 23.58 35.96 -15.19
N LEU A 15 23.97 35.38 -14.06
CA LEU A 15 24.00 33.93 -13.85
C LEU A 15 22.56 33.41 -13.70
N LEU A 16 22.00 32.82 -14.76
CA LEU A 16 20.77 32.04 -14.69
C LEU A 16 21.06 30.74 -13.91
N LEU A 17 20.75 30.72 -12.62
CA LEU A 17 20.69 29.48 -11.85
C LEU A 17 19.49 28.66 -12.33
N ALA A 18 19.76 27.66 -13.18
CA ALA A 18 18.83 26.59 -13.46
C ALA A 18 18.59 25.82 -12.14
N ALA A 19 17.44 26.04 -11.51
CA ALA A 19 16.96 25.19 -10.44
C ALA A 19 16.60 23.83 -11.06
N ALA A 20 17.55 22.90 -11.06
CA ALA A 20 17.28 21.50 -11.30
C ALA A 20 16.34 21.04 -10.18
N GLY A 21 15.06 20.90 -10.51
CA GLY A 21 14.05 20.32 -9.63
C GLY A 21 14.39 18.86 -9.37
N GLY A 22 15.24 18.62 -8.37
CA GLY A 22 15.33 17.32 -7.73
C GLY A 22 13.99 17.04 -7.08
N ALA A 23 13.29 16.01 -7.54
CA ALA A 23 12.10 15.51 -6.87
C ALA A 23 12.49 15.16 -5.44
N THR A 24 12.12 16.01 -4.48
CA THR A 24 12.26 15.71 -3.06
C THR A 24 11.37 14.51 -2.79
N ALA A 25 11.97 13.35 -2.47
CA ALA A 25 11.25 12.23 -1.89
C ALA A 25 10.61 12.76 -0.60
N GLN A 26 9.31 13.01 -0.65
CA GLN A 26 8.54 13.45 0.51
C GLN A 26 8.53 12.30 1.49
N GLN A 27 9.43 12.32 2.49
CA GLN A 27 9.40 11.36 3.59
C GLN A 27 8.07 11.53 4.34
N GLN A 28 7.14 10.63 4.06
CA GLN A 28 5.89 10.54 4.79
C GLN A 28 6.21 10.05 6.21
N GLN A 29 5.72 10.81 7.20
CA GLN A 29 5.91 10.49 8.61
C GLN A 29 5.25 9.15 8.92
N GLY A 30 6.07 8.20 9.37
CA GLY A 30 5.62 6.94 9.95
C GLY A 30 5.37 5.82 8.94
N CYS A 31 6.44 5.24 8.39
CA CYS A 31 6.46 3.82 8.06
C CYS A 31 7.86 3.35 8.43
N GLY A 32 7.97 2.55 9.48
CA GLY A 32 9.26 2.18 10.08
C GLY A 32 10.17 1.39 9.14
N ASN A 33 11.24 0.80 9.67
CA ASN A 33 12.13 -0.10 8.95
C ASN A 33 11.43 -1.44 8.61
N ALA A 34 10.41 -1.42 7.75
CA ALA A 34 9.93 -2.62 7.10
C ALA A 34 10.99 -3.08 6.09
N THR A 35 11.40 -4.33 6.21
CA THR A 35 12.27 -4.99 5.24
C THR A 35 11.40 -5.89 4.38
N PHE A 36 11.54 -5.76 3.07
CA PHE A 36 10.85 -6.61 2.09
C PHE A 36 11.85 -7.59 1.46
N PRO A 37 11.37 -8.67 0.82
CA PRO A 37 12.20 -9.56 0.03
C PRO A 37 13.09 -8.81 -0.97
N ALA A 38 14.26 -9.38 -1.25
CA ALA A 38 15.24 -8.78 -2.15
C ALA A 38 14.59 -8.35 -3.49
N GLY A 39 14.85 -7.11 -3.90
CA GLY A 39 14.31 -6.54 -5.14
C GLY A 39 12.94 -5.86 -5.00
N ARG A 40 12.32 -5.83 -3.81
CA ARG A 40 11.08 -5.07 -3.57
C ARG A 40 11.34 -3.79 -2.80
N SER A 41 10.88 -2.67 -3.36
CA SER A 41 10.92 -1.34 -2.74
C SER A 41 9.71 -0.53 -3.19
N PHE A 42 9.19 0.31 -2.29
CA PHE A 42 8.01 1.12 -2.55
C PHE A 42 8.33 2.60 -2.42
N ALA A 43 7.79 3.41 -3.33
CA ALA A 43 8.08 4.85 -3.39
C ALA A 43 7.43 5.65 -2.25
N ARG A 44 6.30 5.16 -1.74
CA ARG A 44 5.48 5.82 -0.72
C ARG A 44 4.96 4.83 0.29
N CYS A 45 4.51 5.35 1.42
CA CYS A 45 3.93 4.54 2.46
C CYS A 45 3.05 5.36 3.41
N ASN A 46 2.23 4.66 4.21
CA ASN A 46 1.41 5.24 5.25
C ASN A 46 1.18 4.23 6.40
N THR A 47 1.43 4.64 7.64
CA THR A 47 0.93 3.88 8.82
C THR A 47 -0.56 4.08 8.95
N LEU A 48 -1.29 2.97 8.97
CA LEU A 48 -2.74 2.97 9.17
C LEU A 48 -3.05 3.14 10.67
N PRO A 49 -4.18 3.80 11.01
CA PRO A 49 -4.44 4.25 12.38
C PRO A 49 -4.65 3.12 13.39
N VAL A 50 -4.90 1.90 12.93
CA VAL A 50 -5.30 0.76 13.77
C VAL A 50 -4.73 -0.56 13.24
N LEU A 51 -4.75 -1.58 14.10
CA LEU A 51 -4.29 -2.96 13.81
C LEU A 51 -2.79 -3.10 13.50
N GLY A 52 -1.97 -2.12 13.94
CA GLY A 52 -0.52 -2.15 13.69
C GLY A 52 -0.20 -2.29 12.20
N ALA A 53 -1.04 -1.68 11.35
CA ALA A 53 -1.00 -1.88 9.91
C ALA A 53 -0.29 -0.73 9.19
N SER A 54 0.29 -1.04 8.04
CA SER A 54 0.96 -0.07 7.18
C SER A 54 0.76 -0.46 5.73
N LEU A 55 0.61 0.55 4.87
CA LEU A 55 0.52 0.38 3.43
C LEU A 55 1.75 1.01 2.78
N TYR A 56 2.38 0.28 1.87
CA TYR A 56 3.50 0.73 1.07
C TYR A 56 3.09 0.59 -0.39
N TRP A 57 3.43 1.57 -1.23
CA TRP A 57 3.06 1.49 -2.63
C TRP A 57 3.99 2.26 -3.57
N THR A 58 3.95 1.83 -4.83
CA THR A 58 4.44 2.57 -6.00
C THR A 58 3.29 2.65 -6.99
N TYR A 59 2.91 3.87 -7.38
CA TYR A 59 1.89 4.09 -8.40
C TYR A 59 2.52 4.25 -9.79
N HIS A 60 2.00 3.53 -10.77
CA HIS A 60 2.46 3.52 -12.14
C HIS A 60 1.43 4.22 -13.03
N ALA A 61 1.61 5.52 -13.25
CA ALA A 61 0.67 6.33 -14.04
C ALA A 61 0.50 5.84 -15.49
N ALA A 62 1.53 5.22 -16.08
CA ALA A 62 1.51 4.75 -17.47
C ALA A 62 0.44 3.68 -17.75
N ASN A 63 0.08 2.87 -16.74
CA ASN A 63 -0.89 1.79 -16.88
C ASN A 63 -1.95 1.79 -15.76
N GLY A 64 -1.99 2.82 -14.92
CA GLY A 64 -2.97 3.00 -13.86
C GLY A 64 -2.91 1.93 -12.76
N THR A 65 -1.76 1.27 -12.57
CA THR A 65 -1.61 0.25 -11.53
C THR A 65 -0.91 0.79 -10.28
N ALA A 66 -1.18 0.15 -9.15
CA ALA A 66 -0.40 0.33 -7.94
C ALA A 66 0.22 -1.01 -7.53
N GLU A 67 1.54 -1.04 -7.39
CA GLU A 67 2.27 -2.11 -6.71
C GLU A 67 2.28 -1.81 -5.21
N LEU A 68 1.96 -2.80 -4.39
CA LEU A 68 1.61 -2.63 -2.99
C LEU A 68 2.26 -3.67 -2.09
N ALA A 69 2.61 -3.26 -0.87
CA ALA A 69 2.73 -4.13 0.28
C ALA A 69 1.80 -3.62 1.40
N PHE A 70 0.84 -4.46 1.80
CA PHE A 70 0.07 -4.24 3.02
C PHE A 70 0.65 -5.11 4.13
N ARG A 71 1.10 -4.50 5.22
CA ARG A 71 1.65 -5.21 6.38
C ARG A 71 0.75 -4.97 7.59
N ALA A 72 0.40 -6.00 8.35
CA ALA A 72 -0.36 -5.85 9.59
C ALA A 72 0.04 -6.90 10.63
N GLN A 73 0.00 -6.49 11.90
CA GLN A 73 0.27 -7.39 13.03
C GLN A 73 -0.85 -8.41 13.18
N SER A 74 -0.48 -9.67 13.39
CA SER A 74 -1.40 -10.77 13.68
C SER A 74 -0.61 -11.96 14.24
N ASP A 75 -1.27 -12.82 14.99
CA ASP A 75 -0.67 -14.07 15.45
C ASP A 75 -0.39 -15.01 14.27
N ALA A 76 0.59 -15.92 14.41
CA ALA A 76 0.91 -16.91 13.39
C ALA A 76 -0.24 -17.89 13.10
N THR A 77 -1.24 -17.94 13.98
CA THR A 77 -2.48 -18.71 13.81
C THR A 77 -3.69 -17.81 13.53
N GLY A 78 -3.44 -16.58 13.08
CA GLY A 78 -4.44 -15.62 12.67
C GLY A 78 -4.45 -15.42 11.16
N TRP A 79 -5.08 -14.34 10.73
CA TRP A 79 -5.09 -13.88 9.34
C TRP A 79 -5.10 -12.35 9.31
N VAL A 80 -4.73 -11.79 8.16
CA VAL A 80 -4.94 -10.36 7.84
C VAL A 80 -5.57 -10.23 6.47
N ALA A 81 -6.29 -9.14 6.24
CA ALA A 81 -6.84 -8.83 4.94
C ALA A 81 -6.68 -7.35 4.60
N TRP A 82 -6.54 -7.07 3.31
CA TRP A 82 -6.60 -5.72 2.77
C TRP A 82 -7.35 -5.75 1.44
N GLY A 83 -8.05 -4.67 1.11
CA GLY A 83 -8.68 -4.56 -0.19
C GLY A 83 -9.23 -3.19 -0.51
N ILE A 84 -9.77 -3.09 -1.72
CA ILE A 84 -10.41 -1.90 -2.26
C ILE A 84 -11.92 -2.18 -2.34
N ASN A 85 -12.73 -1.23 -1.93
CA ASN A 85 -14.17 -1.25 -2.17
C ASN A 85 -14.53 -0.19 -3.22
N PRO A 86 -14.74 -0.58 -4.49
CA PRO A 86 -15.09 0.37 -5.56
C PRO A 86 -16.46 1.04 -5.35
N GLY A 87 -17.37 0.39 -4.61
CA GLY A 87 -18.77 0.81 -4.47
C GLY A 87 -19.11 1.50 -3.14
N GLY A 88 -18.19 1.55 -2.17
CA GLY A 88 -18.48 2.10 -0.84
C GLY A 88 -17.26 2.20 0.07
N ALA A 89 -17.45 2.72 1.29
CA ALA A 89 -16.37 2.94 2.25
C ALA A 89 -16.28 1.86 3.36
N GLY A 90 -17.12 0.83 3.31
CA GLY A 90 -17.21 -0.23 4.32
C GLY A 90 -16.82 -1.61 3.80
N MET A 91 -17.04 -2.64 4.62
CA MET A 91 -16.70 -4.03 4.29
C MET A 91 -17.52 -4.59 3.11
N ALA A 92 -18.83 -4.36 3.10
CA ALA A 92 -19.71 -4.90 2.06
C ALA A 92 -19.40 -4.26 0.69
N GLY A 93 -19.12 -5.11 -0.31
CA GLY A 93 -18.60 -4.74 -1.63
C GLY A 93 -17.07 -4.74 -1.74
N GLY A 94 -16.36 -4.98 -0.63
CA GLY A 94 -14.89 -5.01 -0.60
C GLY A 94 -14.31 -6.14 -1.44
N ASN A 95 -13.39 -5.82 -2.33
CA ASN A 95 -12.59 -6.75 -3.11
C ASN A 95 -11.26 -6.92 -2.38
N VAL A 96 -11.06 -8.07 -1.74
CA VAL A 96 -10.04 -8.24 -0.71
C VAL A 96 -9.09 -9.39 -1.01
N PHE A 97 -7.88 -9.24 -0.50
CA PHE A 97 -6.85 -10.25 -0.39
C PHE A 97 -6.74 -10.63 1.08
N VAL A 98 -6.85 -11.93 1.39
CA VAL A 98 -6.72 -12.45 2.76
C VAL A 98 -5.48 -13.33 2.84
N ALA A 99 -4.54 -12.96 3.71
CA ALA A 99 -3.37 -13.76 4.02
C ALA A 99 -3.58 -14.57 5.30
N SER A 100 -3.26 -15.86 5.22
CA SER A 100 -3.35 -16.82 6.32
C SER A 100 -2.23 -17.87 6.21
N PRO A 101 -1.94 -18.63 7.27
CA PRO A 101 -1.06 -19.79 7.20
C PRO A 101 -1.48 -20.74 6.07
N GLY A 102 -0.51 -21.16 5.28
CA GLY A 102 -0.63 -22.22 4.29
C GLY A 102 0.07 -23.50 4.74
N GLY A 103 0.11 -24.49 3.86
CA GLY A 103 0.84 -25.73 4.09
C GLY A 103 2.36 -25.54 4.06
N GLY A 104 3.09 -26.33 4.84
CA GLY A 104 4.56 -26.38 4.77
C GLY A 104 5.28 -25.10 5.20
N GLY A 105 4.63 -24.24 6.00
CA GLY A 105 5.20 -22.98 6.48
C GLY A 105 5.06 -21.80 5.50
N ALA A 106 4.43 -22.00 4.35
CA ALA A 106 4.08 -20.92 3.44
C ALA A 106 2.90 -20.08 3.95
N VAL A 107 2.69 -18.90 3.36
CA VAL A 107 1.47 -18.10 3.56
C VAL A 107 0.62 -18.17 2.30
N SER A 108 -0.66 -18.46 2.47
CA SER A 108 -1.64 -18.48 1.38
C SER A 108 -2.30 -17.12 1.23
N VAL A 109 -2.66 -16.76 -0.01
CA VAL A 109 -3.48 -15.57 -0.29
C VAL A 109 -4.77 -15.99 -0.98
N LEU A 110 -5.90 -15.68 -0.36
CA LEU A 110 -7.24 -15.85 -0.91
C LEU A 110 -7.73 -14.52 -1.49
N THR A 111 -8.28 -14.52 -2.70
CA THR A 111 -8.99 -13.37 -3.27
C THR A 111 -10.49 -13.60 -3.19
N THR A 112 -11.24 -12.63 -2.67
CA THR A 112 -12.70 -12.75 -2.56
C THR A 112 -13.39 -11.37 -2.62
N ILE A 113 -14.68 -11.37 -2.92
CA ILE A 113 -15.54 -10.18 -2.85
C ILE A 113 -16.48 -10.34 -1.66
N LEU A 114 -16.33 -9.48 -0.66
CA LEU A 114 -17.15 -9.48 0.55
C LEU A 114 -18.52 -8.87 0.25
N ARG A 115 -19.44 -9.65 -0.33
CA ARG A 115 -20.76 -9.15 -0.80
C ARG A 115 -21.64 -8.62 0.33
N THR A 116 -21.41 -9.08 1.55
CA THR A 116 -22.13 -8.67 2.77
C THR A 116 -21.15 -8.47 3.93
N THR A 117 -21.66 -8.07 5.10
CA THR A 117 -20.88 -8.00 6.35
C THR A 117 -20.72 -9.36 7.05
N SER A 118 -21.37 -10.42 6.55
CA SER A 118 -21.18 -11.81 6.98
C SER A 118 -21.00 -12.70 5.75
N PRO A 119 -19.91 -12.52 4.98
CA PRO A 119 -19.72 -13.18 3.71
C PRO A 119 -19.24 -14.62 3.90
N ALA A 120 -19.60 -15.48 2.95
CA ALA A 120 -18.79 -16.67 2.67
C ALA A 120 -17.52 -16.21 1.94
N LEU A 121 -16.39 -16.86 2.22
CA LEU A 121 -15.12 -16.57 1.54
C LEU A 121 -14.98 -17.51 0.35
N ASP A 122 -15.54 -17.12 -0.78
CA ASP A 122 -15.40 -17.79 -2.06
C ASP A 122 -14.13 -17.31 -2.77
N ASN A 123 -13.26 -18.24 -3.18
CA ASN A 123 -12.09 -17.88 -3.99
C ASN A 123 -12.57 -17.40 -5.36
N THR A 124 -12.53 -16.10 -5.59
CA THR A 124 -13.11 -15.46 -6.76
C THR A 124 -12.19 -14.40 -7.34
N THR A 125 -12.40 -14.13 -8.63
CA THR A 125 -11.73 -13.04 -9.33
C THR A 125 -12.31 -11.70 -8.86
N LEU A 126 -11.44 -10.75 -8.54
CA LEU A 126 -11.85 -9.39 -8.14
C LEU A 126 -12.45 -8.62 -9.33
N SER A 127 -13.19 -7.56 -9.05
CA SER A 127 -13.82 -6.70 -10.07
C SER A 127 -12.84 -5.79 -10.82
N PHE A 128 -11.57 -5.83 -10.45
CA PHE A 128 -10.47 -5.14 -11.12
C PHE A 128 -9.31 -6.10 -11.39
N ALA A 129 -8.48 -5.75 -12.37
CA ALA A 129 -7.36 -6.59 -12.76
C ALA A 129 -6.29 -6.64 -11.67
N VAL A 130 -5.76 -7.83 -11.44
CA VAL A 130 -4.60 -8.11 -10.60
C VAL A 130 -3.53 -8.71 -11.53
N PRO A 131 -2.68 -7.88 -12.17
CA PRO A 131 -1.86 -8.34 -13.30
C PRO A 131 -0.77 -9.36 -12.93
N VAL A 132 -0.45 -9.49 -11.65
CA VAL A 132 0.56 -10.40 -11.13
C VAL A 132 -0.07 -11.21 -9.98
N PRO A 133 0.18 -12.53 -9.88
CA PRO A 133 -0.34 -13.32 -8.77
C PRO A 133 0.04 -12.72 -7.41
N PRO A 134 -0.92 -12.57 -6.48
CA PRO A 134 -0.63 -12.04 -5.16
C PRO A 134 0.24 -13.02 -4.37
N THR A 135 1.14 -12.48 -3.56
CA THR A 135 2.03 -13.27 -2.68
C THR A 135 1.97 -12.72 -1.27
N ALA A 136 2.30 -13.53 -0.27
CA ALA A 136 2.38 -13.06 1.10
C ALA A 136 3.45 -13.80 1.88
N GLU A 137 3.85 -13.22 2.99
CA GLU A 137 4.80 -13.79 3.94
C GLU A 137 4.38 -13.48 5.38
N TYR A 138 4.94 -14.23 6.33
CA TYR A 138 4.80 -13.97 7.75
C TYR A 138 6.18 -13.85 8.37
N ALA A 139 6.48 -12.67 8.94
CA ALA A 139 7.75 -12.39 9.55
C ALA A 139 7.60 -11.35 10.67
N ALA A 140 8.32 -11.56 11.77
CA ALA A 140 8.34 -10.64 12.92
C ALA A 140 6.93 -10.26 13.44
N GLY A 141 6.05 -11.26 13.62
CA GLY A 141 4.72 -11.06 14.20
C GLY A 141 3.71 -10.37 13.29
N ALA A 142 3.94 -10.37 11.97
CA ALA A 142 3.08 -9.72 11.01
C ALA A 142 3.02 -10.49 9.70
N TYR A 143 1.86 -10.39 9.05
CA TYR A 143 1.70 -10.76 7.66
C TYR A 143 1.97 -9.55 6.76
N THR A 144 2.62 -9.80 5.62
CA THR A 144 2.72 -8.83 4.53
C THR A 144 2.11 -9.41 3.27
N ILE A 145 1.10 -8.74 2.71
CA ILE A 145 0.46 -9.08 1.43
C ILE A 145 1.07 -8.19 0.35
N TYR A 146 1.54 -8.81 -0.72
CA TYR A 146 2.08 -8.13 -1.89
C TYR A 146 1.15 -8.32 -3.08
N VAL A 147 0.72 -7.20 -3.66
CA VAL A 147 -0.23 -7.19 -4.78
C VAL A 147 0.11 -6.10 -5.78
N THR A 148 -0.27 -6.32 -7.03
CA THR A 148 -0.33 -5.26 -8.04
C THR A 148 -1.78 -5.20 -8.52
N VAL A 149 -2.41 -4.04 -8.38
CA VAL A 149 -3.82 -3.85 -8.77
C VAL A 149 -3.94 -2.75 -9.83
N ALA A 150 -4.78 -2.97 -10.83
CA ALA A 150 -5.28 -1.88 -11.66
C ALA A 150 -6.31 -1.09 -10.85
N LEU A 151 -6.05 0.20 -10.61
CA LEU A 151 -6.93 1.00 -9.76
C LEU A 151 -8.31 1.18 -10.41
N PRO A 152 -9.39 0.74 -9.75
CA PRO A 152 -10.72 0.75 -10.36
C PRO A 152 -11.22 2.18 -10.56
N GLY A 153 -12.03 2.37 -11.61
CA GLY A 153 -12.66 3.65 -11.91
C GLY A 153 -11.71 4.72 -12.45
N ASN A 154 -10.51 4.35 -12.93
CA ASN A 154 -9.50 5.28 -13.42
C ASN A 154 -9.19 6.42 -12.42
N SER A 155 -9.14 6.06 -11.14
CA SER A 155 -8.96 7.00 -10.04
C SER A 155 -7.83 6.54 -9.13
N THR A 156 -7.01 7.48 -8.67
CA THR A 156 -5.99 7.20 -7.66
C THR A 156 -6.57 7.24 -6.25
N GLN A 157 -7.81 7.72 -6.08
CA GLN A 157 -8.49 7.77 -4.79
C GLN A 157 -9.39 6.55 -4.62
N GLN A 158 -9.04 5.70 -3.68
CA GLN A 158 -9.73 4.43 -3.44
C GLN A 158 -10.24 4.36 -2.02
N ASN A 159 -11.41 3.75 -1.82
CA ASN A 159 -11.82 3.33 -0.49
C ASN A 159 -11.12 2.00 -0.20
N THR A 160 -10.31 1.97 0.85
CA THR A 160 -9.60 0.80 1.30
C THR A 160 -10.15 0.33 2.64
N VAL A 161 -10.15 -0.98 2.82
CA VAL A 161 -10.53 -1.64 4.07
C VAL A 161 -9.46 -2.65 4.44
N TRP A 162 -9.25 -2.87 5.73
CA TRP A 162 -8.35 -3.90 6.20
C TRP A 162 -8.89 -4.56 7.46
N GLN A 163 -8.40 -5.77 7.76
CA GLN A 163 -8.76 -6.50 8.96
C GLN A 163 -7.64 -7.42 9.43
N ALA A 164 -7.75 -7.83 10.68
CA ALA A 164 -7.03 -8.97 11.25
C ALA A 164 -7.99 -9.78 12.12
N GLY A 165 -7.80 -11.09 12.18
CA GLY A 165 -8.66 -11.97 12.96
C GLY A 165 -8.05 -13.35 13.23
N PRO A 166 -8.74 -14.18 14.02
CA PRO A 166 -8.26 -15.50 14.40
C PRO A 166 -8.61 -16.56 13.34
N LEU A 167 -7.91 -17.69 13.40
CA LEU A 167 -8.34 -18.93 12.75
C LEU A 167 -9.00 -19.87 13.77
N SER A 168 -9.83 -20.78 13.27
CA SER A 168 -10.32 -21.93 14.05
C SER A 168 -10.28 -23.17 13.15
N GLY A 169 -9.56 -24.22 13.58
CA GLY A 169 -9.40 -25.44 12.78
C GLY A 169 -8.79 -25.19 11.38
N GLY A 170 -7.99 -24.14 11.22
CA GLY A 170 -7.42 -23.72 9.94
C GLY A 170 -8.34 -22.86 9.07
N ALA A 171 -9.60 -22.64 9.47
CA ALA A 171 -10.53 -21.78 8.76
C ALA A 171 -10.42 -20.31 9.21
N ILE A 172 -10.58 -19.37 8.26
CA ILE A 172 -10.67 -17.94 8.52
C ILE A 172 -11.98 -17.65 9.28
N MET A 173 -11.86 -17.12 10.50
CA MET A 173 -13.00 -16.74 11.33
C MET A 173 -13.30 -15.25 11.23
N ALA A 174 -14.51 -14.88 11.64
CA ALA A 174 -14.91 -13.49 11.74
C ALA A 174 -13.90 -12.70 12.61
N HIS A 175 -13.54 -11.50 12.13
CA HIS A 175 -12.80 -10.55 12.95
C HIS A 175 -13.69 -10.00 14.07
N ARG A 176 -13.09 -9.33 15.05
CA ARG A 176 -13.84 -8.68 16.13
C ARG A 176 -14.76 -7.59 15.55
N MET A 177 -16.00 -7.52 16.01
CA MET A 177 -16.97 -6.50 15.58
C MET A 177 -16.97 -5.27 16.51
N SER A 178 -15.81 -4.82 16.96
CA SER A 178 -15.65 -3.64 17.83
C SER A 178 -14.25 -3.04 17.73
N GLY A 179 -14.11 -1.79 18.20
CA GLY A 179 -12.82 -1.13 18.36
C GLY A 179 -12.03 -0.98 17.04
N PRO A 180 -10.72 -1.30 17.04
CA PRO A 180 -9.84 -1.20 15.86
C PRO A 180 -10.44 -1.77 14.57
N ASN A 181 -11.08 -2.93 14.62
CA ASN A 181 -11.64 -3.58 13.44
C ASN A 181 -12.77 -2.78 12.78
N LEU A 182 -13.59 -2.05 13.55
CA LEU A 182 -14.63 -1.19 12.96
C LEU A 182 -14.08 0.14 12.42
N GLN A 183 -12.88 0.53 12.84
CA GLN A 183 -12.20 1.75 12.38
C GLN A 183 -11.29 1.49 11.15
N SER A 184 -11.20 0.24 10.69
CA SER A 184 -10.24 -0.19 9.67
C SER A 184 -10.71 0.10 8.24
N VAL A 185 -11.03 1.37 7.98
CA VAL A 185 -11.43 1.91 6.69
C VAL A 185 -10.67 3.21 6.42
N LYS A 186 -10.29 3.46 5.17
CA LYS A 186 -9.60 4.70 4.78
C LYS A 186 -9.82 5.04 3.31
N ARG A 187 -10.06 6.31 3.01
CA ARG A 187 -9.89 6.87 1.65
C ARG A 187 -8.40 7.08 1.38
N GLN A 188 -7.82 6.28 0.52
CA GLN A 188 -6.39 6.31 0.16
C GLN A 188 -6.21 6.97 -1.20
N ASP A 189 -5.38 8.00 -1.29
CA ASP A 189 -4.88 8.48 -2.58
C ASP A 189 -3.51 7.84 -2.88
N PHE A 190 -3.42 7.11 -3.98
CA PHE A 190 -2.20 6.47 -4.43
C PHE A 190 -1.17 7.45 -5.03
N LEU A 191 -1.54 8.72 -5.26
CA LEU A 191 -0.58 9.76 -5.63
C LEU A 191 0.07 10.43 -4.43
N SER A 192 -0.70 10.69 -3.36
CA SER A 192 -0.28 11.61 -2.30
C SER A 192 -0.31 11.05 -0.87
N GLY A 193 -1.03 9.95 -0.61
CA GLY A 193 -1.06 9.26 0.69
C GLY A 193 -2.36 9.33 1.45
#